data_AF-A0A2L2L999-F1
#
_entry.id   AF-A0A2L2L999-F1
#
_cell.length_a   1.000
_cell.length_b   1.000
_cell.length_c   1.000
_cell.angle_alpha   90.00
_cell.angle_beta   90.00
_cell.angle_gamma   90.00
#
_symmetry.space_group_name_H-M   'P 1'
#
loop_
_entity.id
_entity.type
_entity.pdbx_description
1 polymer ?
#
loop_
_entity_poly.entity_id
_entity_poly.type
_entity_poly.pdbx_seq_one_letter_code
_entity_poly.pdbx_strand_id
1 'polypeptide(L)'
;MFSLTTQQSVVKNNNMKAILLEKTRKVIDETAFFEVVLWHLPEPVPGSLHPFKYRLALVIKGECVLRYDNERGKGDHRHMDGREDTIAFTTLEALFDAFQADMERILS
;
A
#
# COMPACT_ATOMS: atom_id res chain seq x y z
N MET A 1 -34.33 -14.97 -44.74
CA MET A 1 -33.77 -15.92 -43.76
C MET A 1 -32.99 -15.07 -42.75
N PHE A 2 -33.64 -14.64 -41.67
CA PHE A 2 -33.01 -13.78 -40.66
C PHE A 2 -32.27 -14.67 -39.67
N SER A 3 -30.94 -14.67 -39.72
CA SER A 3 -30.11 -15.32 -38.70
C SER A 3 -29.58 -14.24 -37.76
N LEU A 4 -30.22 -14.12 -36.61
CA LEU A 4 -29.70 -13.43 -35.44
C LEU A 4 -28.59 -14.30 -34.85
N THR A 5 -27.43 -13.73 -34.59
CA THR A 5 -26.41 -14.38 -33.75
C THR A 5 -25.78 -13.33 -32.84
N THR A 6 -26.43 -13.13 -31.69
CA THR A 6 -25.85 -12.65 -30.43
C THR A 6 -25.54 -13.94 -29.64
N GLN A 7 -24.46 -14.19 -28.89
CA GLN A 7 -23.51 -13.37 -28.14
C GLN A 7 -22.42 -14.34 -27.63
N GLN A 8 -21.17 -13.90 -27.48
CA GLN A 8 -20.36 -14.25 -26.31
C GLN A 8 -19.42 -13.08 -26.02
N SER A 9 -20.00 -11.99 -25.50
CA SER A 9 -19.21 -11.06 -24.71
C SER A 9 -18.88 -11.81 -23.41
N VAL A 10 -17.61 -12.16 -23.20
CA VAL A 10 -17.12 -12.55 -21.88
C VAL A 10 -17.28 -11.32 -20.99
N VAL A 11 -18.39 -11.23 -20.27
CA VAL A 11 -18.52 -10.28 -19.19
C VAL A 11 -17.60 -10.81 -18.08
N LYS A 12 -16.37 -10.28 -18.01
CA LYS A 12 -15.58 -10.41 -16.79
C LYS A 12 -16.34 -9.67 -15.70
N ASN A 13 -17.16 -10.39 -14.95
CA ASN A 13 -17.74 -9.89 -13.70
C ASN A 13 -16.61 -9.77 -12.67
N ASN A 14 -15.74 -8.76 -12.81
CA ASN A 14 -14.78 -8.38 -11.78
C ASN A 14 -15.49 -7.55 -10.71
N ASN A 15 -16.45 -8.15 -10.01
CA ASN A 15 -17.13 -7.52 -8.87
C ASN A 15 -16.37 -7.79 -7.54
N MET A 16 -15.08 -8.13 -7.62
CA MET A 16 -14.24 -8.27 -6.44
C MET A 16 -13.97 -6.89 -5.86
N LYS A 17 -14.48 -6.65 -4.65
CA LYS A 17 -14.26 -5.41 -3.90
C LYS A 17 -12.90 -5.47 -3.23
N ALA A 18 -12.35 -4.30 -2.90
CA ALA A 18 -11.16 -4.21 -2.07
C ALA A 18 -11.42 -4.85 -0.70
N ILE A 19 -10.45 -5.63 -0.21
CA ILE A 19 -10.50 -6.32 1.09
C ILE A 19 -9.50 -5.62 2.01
N LEU A 20 -9.97 -5.13 3.15
CA LEU A 20 -9.09 -4.60 4.19
C LEU A 20 -8.37 -5.77 4.86
N LEU A 21 -7.04 -5.79 4.78
CA LEU A 21 -6.21 -6.82 5.40
C LEU A 21 -5.74 -6.41 6.79
N GLU A 22 -5.27 -5.16 6.93
CA GLU A 22 -4.72 -4.63 8.18
C GLU A 22 -5.15 -3.18 8.36
N LYS A 23 -5.59 -2.83 9.56
CA LYS A 23 -5.78 -1.44 9.99
C LYS A 23 -5.42 -1.33 11.46
N THR A 24 -4.17 -1.02 11.73
CA THR A 24 -3.60 -1.02 13.08
C THR A 24 -2.86 0.27 13.35
N ARG A 25 -3.00 0.76 14.59
CA ARG A 25 -2.15 1.80 15.17
C ARG A 25 -1.48 1.20 16.40
N LYS A 26 -0.16 1.30 16.51
CA LYS A 26 0.58 0.91 17.71
C LYS A 26 1.32 2.11 18.27
N VAL A 27 1.08 2.37 19.55
CA VAL A 27 1.78 3.41 20.32
C VAL A 27 3.15 2.85 20.72
N ILE A 28 4.19 3.64 20.50
CA ILE A 28 5.57 3.34 20.91
C ILE A 28 5.82 4.00 22.26
N ASP A 29 5.53 5.30 22.36
CA ASP A 29 5.62 6.10 23.59
C ASP A 29 4.61 7.27 23.57
N GLU A 30 4.72 8.20 24.53
CA GLU A 30 3.82 9.37 24.65
C GLU A 30 3.80 10.28 23.41
N THR A 31 4.87 10.24 22.61
CA THR A 31 5.09 11.10 21.45
C THR A 31 5.12 10.37 20.13
N ALA A 32 5.29 9.05 20.13
CA ALA A 32 5.51 8.25 18.93
C ALA A 32 4.49 7.11 18.78
N PHE A 33 3.98 6.95 17.56
CA PHE A 33 3.18 5.79 17.15
C PHE A 33 3.41 5.47 15.68
N PHE A 34 3.10 4.25 15.27
CA PHE A 34 3.01 3.91 13.86
C PHE A 34 1.63 3.40 13.48
N GLU A 35 1.26 3.59 12.23
CA GLU A 35 0.02 3.10 11.63
C GLU A 35 0.31 2.24 10.41
N VAL A 36 -0.52 1.22 10.24
CA VAL A 36 -0.57 0.37 9.05
C VAL A 36 -2.00 0.33 8.55
N VAL A 37 -2.17 0.66 7.28
CA VAL A 37 -3.41 0.42 6.53
C VAL A 37 -3.04 -0.34 5.27
N LEU A 38 -3.55 -1.56 5.13
CA LEU A 38 -3.26 -2.44 4.00
C LEU A 38 -4.56 -3.02 3.43
N TRP A 39 -4.70 -2.91 2.11
CA TRP A 39 -5.83 -3.46 1.35
C TRP A 39 -5.32 -4.38 0.26
N HIS A 40 -6.02 -5.49 0.04
CA HIS A 40 -5.95 -6.25 -1.20
C HIS A 40 -6.96 -5.68 -2.19
N LEU A 41 -6.51 -5.33 -3.39
CA LEU A 41 -7.32 -4.78 -4.46
C LEU A 41 -7.65 -5.85 -5.51
N PRO A 42 -8.75 -5.69 -6.27
CA PRO A 42 -9.00 -6.52 -7.45
C PRO A 42 -7.99 -6.30 -8.57
N GLU A 43 -7.42 -5.10 -8.67
CA GLU A 43 -6.41 -4.71 -9.66
C GLU A 43 -5.31 -3.88 -8.98
N PRO A 44 -4.04 -3.99 -9.42
CA PRO A 44 -2.95 -3.16 -8.90
C PRO A 44 -3.24 -1.66 -9.01
N VAL A 45 -2.70 -0.89 -8.07
CA VAL A 45 -2.62 0.56 -8.23
C VAL A 45 -1.74 0.84 -9.47
N PRO A 46 -2.13 1.73 -10.41
CA PRO A 46 -1.27 2.05 -11.54
C PRO A 46 0.09 2.57 -11.07
N GLY A 47 1.15 1.89 -11.50
CA GLY A 47 2.53 2.13 -11.05
C GLY A 47 3.08 1.04 -10.11
N SER A 48 2.20 0.25 -9.48
CA SER A 48 2.59 -0.91 -8.65
C SER A 48 2.38 -2.22 -9.41
N LEU A 49 3.23 -3.22 -9.15
CA LEU A 49 3.17 -4.54 -9.79
C LEU A 49 2.38 -5.59 -8.99
N HIS A 50 1.78 -5.19 -7.88
CA HIS A 50 1.07 -6.07 -6.95
C HIS A 50 -0.34 -5.54 -6.62
N PRO A 51 -1.29 -6.40 -6.22
CA PRO A 51 -2.67 -6.02 -5.94
C PRO A 51 -2.85 -5.46 -4.53
N PHE A 52 -1.92 -4.63 -4.05
CA PHE A 52 -1.99 -4.05 -2.71
C PHE A 52 -2.07 -2.53 -2.76
N LYS A 53 -2.95 -1.95 -1.94
CA LYS A 53 -2.92 -0.53 -1.60
C LYS A 53 -2.53 -0.43 -0.14
N TYR A 54 -1.50 0.35 0.14
CA TYR A 54 -1.01 0.48 1.51
C TYR A 54 -0.68 1.92 1.89
N ARG A 55 -0.59 2.11 3.21
CA ARG A 55 0.03 3.25 3.89
C ARG A 55 0.59 2.75 5.22
N LEU A 56 1.90 2.75 5.38
CA LEU A 56 2.59 2.58 6.66
C LEU A 56 3.20 3.92 7.04
N ALA A 57 2.98 4.39 8.26
CA ALA A 57 3.44 5.71 8.69
C ALA A 57 3.97 5.67 10.12
N LEU A 58 5.15 6.23 10.35
CA LEU A 58 5.67 6.56 11.69
C LEU A 58 5.39 8.04 11.95
N VAL A 59 4.80 8.33 13.10
CA VAL A 59 4.51 9.69 13.55
C VAL A 59 5.23 9.94 14.87
N ILE A 60 5.99 11.02 14.95
CA ILE A 60 6.71 11.48 16.15
C ILE A 60 6.33 12.93 16.42
N LYS A 61 5.87 13.23 17.63
CA LYS A 61 5.43 14.58 18.06
C LYS A 61 4.40 15.21 17.11
N GLY A 62 3.56 14.38 16.49
CA GLY A 62 2.53 14.81 15.53
C GLY A 62 3.02 14.97 14.09
N GLU A 63 4.31 14.77 13.81
CA GLU A 63 4.87 14.84 12.46
C GLU A 63 5.07 13.44 11.86
N CYS A 64 4.69 13.25 10.60
CA CYS A 64 4.94 12.02 9.86
C CYS A 64 6.38 12.00 9.35
N VAL A 65 7.26 11.30 10.07
CA VAL A 65 8.70 11.26 9.80
C VAL A 65 9.11 10.17 8.81
N LEU A 66 8.29 9.11 8.70
CA LEU A 66 8.47 8.02 7.75
C LEU A 66 7.11 7.64 7.17
N ARG A 67 7.02 7.49 5.84
CA ARG A 67 5.84 6.93 5.19
C ARG A 67 6.23 5.99 4.06
N TYR A 68 5.60 4.83 4.02
CA TYR A 68 5.59 3.94 2.86
C TYR A 68 4.17 3.94 2.30
N ASP A 69 4.00 4.33 1.05
CA ASP A 69 2.71 4.25 0.35
C ASP A 69 2.92 4.01 -1.15
N ASN A 70 1.81 3.76 -1.83
CA ASN A 70 1.79 3.68 -3.28
C ASN A 70 0.75 4.62 -3.87
N GLU A 71 1.15 5.47 -4.80
CA GLU A 71 0.28 6.49 -5.40
C GLU A 71 0.01 6.17 -6.87
N ARG A 72 -1.23 6.43 -7.31
CA ARG A 72 -1.62 6.26 -8.72
C ARG A 72 -0.68 7.10 -9.60
N GLY A 73 -0.01 6.44 -10.54
CA GLY A 73 0.89 7.07 -11.49
C GLY A 73 2.36 7.16 -11.05
N LYS A 74 2.65 6.93 -9.75
CA LYS A 74 4.02 6.85 -9.22
C LYS A 74 4.43 5.42 -8.87
N GLY A 75 3.48 4.63 -8.37
CA GLY A 75 3.76 3.32 -7.79
C GLY A 75 4.29 3.43 -6.36
N ASP A 76 5.09 2.45 -5.98
CA ASP A 76 5.56 2.21 -4.62
C ASP A 76 6.70 3.17 -4.26
N HIS A 77 6.57 3.90 -3.15
CA HIS A 77 7.59 4.84 -2.71
C HIS A 77 7.63 5.01 -1.19
N ARG A 78 8.76 5.54 -0.72
CA ARG A 78 9.05 5.87 0.66
C ARG A 78 9.30 7.37 0.79
N HIS A 79 8.71 7.98 1.80
CA HIS A 79 8.98 9.33 2.26
C HIS A 79 9.81 9.24 3.55
N MET A 80 11.01 9.82 3.53
CA MET A 80 11.90 9.92 4.70
C MET A 80 12.75 11.18 4.54
N ASP A 81 12.92 11.96 5.62
CA ASP A 81 13.76 13.17 5.63
C ASP A 81 13.44 14.18 4.50
N GLY A 82 12.16 14.32 4.16
CA GLY A 82 11.71 15.20 3.08
C GLY A 82 12.08 14.73 1.67
N ARG A 83 12.57 13.49 1.54
CA ARG A 83 12.87 12.84 0.25
C ARG A 83 11.83 11.78 -0.06
N GLU A 84 11.52 11.65 -1.35
CA GLU A 84 10.66 10.63 -1.91
C GLU A 84 11.52 9.69 -2.77
N ASP A 85 11.62 8.42 -2.38
CA ASP A 85 12.38 7.39 -3.09
C ASP A 85 11.43 6.30 -3.59
N THR A 86 11.57 5.87 -4.85
CA THR A 86 10.89 4.66 -5.33
C THR A 86 11.41 3.44 -4.58
N ILE A 87 10.51 2.56 -4.17
CA ILE A 87 10.87 1.27 -3.55
C ILE A 87 10.39 0.12 -4.42
N ALA A 88 11.11 -1.00 -4.33
CA ALA A 88 10.68 -2.26 -4.92
C ALA A 88 10.73 -3.34 -3.84
N PHE A 89 9.67 -4.12 -3.73
CA PHE A 89 9.59 -5.28 -2.86
C PHE A 89 8.85 -6.41 -3.57
N THR A 90 9.13 -7.65 -3.18
CA THR A 90 8.52 -8.84 -3.80
C THR A 90 7.44 -9.46 -2.94
N THR A 91 7.42 -9.19 -1.63
CA THR A 91 6.44 -9.75 -0.68
C THR A 91 6.01 -8.71 0.36
N LEU A 92 4.84 -8.92 0.99
CA LEU A 92 4.38 -8.03 2.06
C LEU A 92 5.31 -8.08 3.27
N GLU A 93 5.91 -9.23 3.56
CA GLU A 93 6.91 -9.39 4.60
C GLU A 93 8.10 -8.47 4.34
N ALA A 94 8.63 -8.44 3.11
CA ALA A 94 9.72 -7.54 2.74
C ALA A 94 9.34 -6.05 2.88
N LEU A 95 8.08 -5.67 2.60
CA LEU A 95 7.58 -4.32 2.84
C LEU A 95 7.56 -3.97 4.33
N PHE A 96 7.08 -4.88 5.18
CA PHE A 96 7.03 -4.69 6.63
C PHE A 96 8.43 -4.66 7.26
N ASP A 97 9.32 -5.57 6.85
CA ASP A 97 10.70 -5.64 7.33
C ASP A 97 11.47 -4.35 6.98
N ALA A 98 11.31 -3.83 5.76
CA ALA A 98 11.92 -2.58 5.35
C ALA A 98 11.40 -1.39 6.17
N PHE A 99 10.07 -1.32 6.38
CA PHE A 99 9.46 -0.28 7.21
C PHE A 99 9.93 -0.36 8.66
N GLN A 100 9.99 -1.56 9.24
CA GLN A 100 10.47 -1.76 10.61
C GLN A 100 11.95 -1.36 10.75
N ALA A 101 12.81 -1.77 9.82
CA ALA A 101 14.23 -1.41 9.86
C ALA A 101 14.44 0.11 9.80
N ASP A 102 13.65 0.82 9.00
CA ASP A 102 13.71 2.28 8.93
C ASP A 102 13.14 2.94 10.19
N MET A 103 12.09 2.39 10.79
CA MET A 103 11.62 2.86 12.11
C MET A 103 12.71 2.69 13.18
N GLU A 104 13.37 1.53 13.23
CA GLU A 104 14.44 1.25 14.20
C GLU A 104 15.60 2.25 14.05
N ARG A 105 15.97 2.61 12.81
CA ARG A 105 16.99 3.64 12.54
C ARG A 105 16.58 5.05 13.00
N ILE A 106 15.29 5.37 12.95
CA ILE A 106 14.77 6.69 13.35
C ILE A 106 14.60 6.78 14.87
N LEU A 107 14.23 5.67 15.52
CA LEU A 107 13.94 5.62 16.95
C LEU A 107 15.19 5.36 17.82
N SER A 108 16.31 4.94 17.22
CA SER A 108 17.61 4.77 17.89
C SER A 108 18.27 6.10 18.21
#